data_AF-A0A4V3WGD6-F1
#
_entry.id   AF-A0A4V3WGD6-F1
#
_cell.length_a   1.000
_cell.length_b   1.000
_cell.length_c   1.000
_cell.angle_alpha   90.00
_cell.angle_beta   90.00
_cell.angle_gamma   90.00
#
_symmetry.space_group_name_H-M   'P 1'
#
loop_
_entity.id
_entity.type
_entity.pdbx_description
1 polymer ?
#
loop_
_entity_poly.entity_id
_entity_poly.type
_entity_poly.pdbx_seq_one_letter_code
_entity_poly.pdbx_strand_id
1 'polypeptide(L)'
;MSGIEIDIRRVSMGRDVVFIVTGGTAHLGAAAVACGEDGRIVHASAWKLPGHREEELAAELAAMAALSLGRTVAVLAGIHLDRPTRLEIEEAVAAARSRMRQALDEFSC
;
A
#
# COMPACT_ATOMS: atom_id res chain seq x y z
N MET A 1 -4.71 9.40 -21.70
CA MET A 1 -5.13 8.24 -20.88
C MET A 1 -5.36 8.76 -19.48
N SER A 2 -6.60 8.74 -18.99
CA SER A 2 -6.92 9.13 -17.61
C SER A 2 -6.76 7.90 -16.72
N GLY A 3 -5.52 7.61 -16.31
CA GLY A 3 -5.27 6.62 -15.25
C GLY A 3 -5.81 7.15 -13.92
N ILE A 4 -6.20 6.25 -13.02
CA ILE A 4 -6.60 6.63 -11.66
C ILE A 4 -5.41 7.24 -10.92
N GLU A 5 -5.63 8.39 -10.26
CA GLU A 5 -4.63 8.97 -9.39
C GLU A 5 -4.59 8.21 -8.06
N ILE A 6 -3.40 7.73 -7.69
CA ILE A 6 -3.16 7.07 -6.41
C ILE A 6 -2.49 8.05 -5.47
N ASP A 7 -3.12 8.28 -4.32
CA ASP A 7 -2.54 9.05 -3.22
C ASP A 7 -2.05 8.11 -2.12
N ILE A 8 -0.89 8.46 -1.54
CA ILE A 8 -0.32 7.75 -0.40
C ILE A 8 0.00 8.76 0.68
N ARG A 9 -0.74 8.67 1.79
CA ARG A 9 -0.49 9.46 2.98
C ARG A 9 0.26 8.64 4.02
N ARG A 10 1.29 9.26 4.60
CA ARG A 10 2.08 8.68 5.69
C ARG A 10 1.58 9.16 7.05
N VAL A 11 1.58 8.27 8.04
CA VAL A 11 1.43 8.59 9.46
C VAL A 11 2.56 7.93 10.24
N SER A 12 3.39 8.72 10.90
CA SER A 12 4.47 8.21 11.76
C SER A 12 3.91 7.74 13.10
N MET A 13 4.34 6.55 13.56
CA MET A 13 3.97 5.97 14.85
C MET A 13 5.25 5.62 15.62
N GLY A 14 5.95 6.64 16.10
CA GLY A 14 7.28 6.46 16.69
C GLY A 14 8.26 5.93 15.66
N ARG A 15 8.75 4.70 15.88
CA ARG A 15 9.62 4.00 14.91
C ARG A 15 8.84 3.40 13.74
N ASP A 16 7.57 3.09 13.92
CA ASP A 16 6.75 2.40 12.94
C ASP A 16 6.04 3.41 12.02
N VAL A 17 5.46 2.91 10.92
CA VAL A 17 4.85 3.77 9.89
C VAL A 17 3.53 3.16 9.43
N VAL A 18 2.52 3.99 9.27
CA VAL A 18 1.29 3.64 8.57
C VAL A 18 1.25 4.37 7.24
N PHE A 19 1.03 3.64 6.16
CA PHE A 19 0.70 4.21 4.86
C PHE A 19 -0.78 3.99 4.55
N ILE A 20 -1.44 5.06 4.12
CA ILE A 20 -2.84 5.05 3.72
C ILE A 20 -2.85 5.25 2.20
N VAL A 21 -3.22 4.20 1.47
CA VAL A 21 -3.18 4.12 0.02
C VAL A 21 -4.60 4.21 -0.51
N THR A 22 -4.88 5.26 -1.27
CA THR A 22 -6.23 5.56 -1.76
C THR A 22 -6.23 5.93 -3.24
N GLY A 23 -7.38 5.75 -3.89
CA GLY A 23 -7.60 6.17 -5.26
C GLY A 23 -9.10 6.17 -5.60
N GLY A 24 -9.52 7.12 -6.45
CA GLY A 24 -10.93 7.30 -6.78
C GLY A 24 -11.77 7.64 -5.54
N THR A 25 -12.95 7.04 -5.40
CA THR A 25 -13.76 7.16 -4.17
C THR A 25 -13.16 6.29 -3.06
N ALA A 26 -12.28 6.89 -2.26
CA ALA A 26 -11.56 6.23 -1.19
C ALA A 26 -12.51 5.54 -0.18
N HIS A 27 -12.15 4.33 0.20
CA HIS A 27 -12.79 3.54 1.25
C HIS A 27 -11.72 2.70 1.96
N LEU A 28 -12.08 1.94 3.00
CA LEU A 28 -11.17 0.95 3.57
C LEU A 28 -11.53 -0.42 3.00
N GLY A 29 -10.67 -0.99 2.16
CA GLY A 29 -10.89 -2.29 1.52
C GLY A 29 -9.99 -3.39 2.08
N ALA A 30 -8.76 -3.05 2.46
CA ALA A 30 -7.82 -3.98 3.08
C ALA A 30 -6.86 -3.30 4.06
N ALA A 31 -6.32 -4.09 4.97
CA ALA A 31 -5.24 -3.72 5.87
C ALA A 31 -4.16 -4.80 5.84
N ALA A 32 -2.89 -4.39 5.86
CA ALA A 32 -1.76 -5.29 6.01
C ALA A 32 -0.74 -4.72 6.99
N VAL A 33 -0.03 -5.60 7.68
CA VAL A 33 1.11 -5.26 8.53
C VAL A 33 2.28 -6.15 8.13
N ALA A 34 3.46 -5.55 7.98
CA ALA A 34 4.70 -6.26 7.77
C ALA A 34 5.79 -5.71 8.71
N CYS A 35 6.58 -6.60 9.28
CA CYS A 35 7.71 -6.27 10.15
C CYS A 35 9.01 -6.59 9.41
N GLY A 36 9.80 -5.56 9.14
CA GLY A 36 11.13 -5.68 8.53
C GLY A 36 12.25 -5.60 9.55
N GLU A 37 13.21 -6.52 9.49
CA GLU A 37 14.42 -6.56 10.31
C GLU A 37 15.58 -7.17 9.51
N ASP A 38 16.77 -6.56 9.55
CA ASP A 38 17.98 -7.02 8.84
C ASP A 38 17.77 -7.38 7.36
N GLY A 39 16.98 -6.57 6.65
CA GLY A 39 16.67 -6.76 5.23
C GLY A 39 15.75 -7.95 4.93
N ARG A 40 15.00 -8.45 5.93
CA ARG A 40 14.05 -9.57 5.79
C ARG A 40 12.71 -9.22 6.43
N ILE A 41 11.65 -9.88 5.95
CA ILE A 41 10.34 -9.84 6.61
C ILE A 41 10.30 -10.92 7.70
N VAL A 42 10.16 -10.51 8.96
CA VAL A 42 10.07 -11.43 10.11
C VAL A 42 8.62 -11.80 10.44
N HIS A 43 7.67 -10.94 10.07
CA HIS A 43 6.24 -11.20 10.22
C HIS A 43 5.45 -10.41 9.18
N ALA A 44 4.40 -11.02 8.64
CA ALA A 44 3.44 -10.32 7.79
C ALA A 44 2.04 -10.91 7.97
N SER A 45 1.04 -10.03 7.95
CA SER A 45 -0.37 -10.39 7.96
C SER A 45 -1.16 -9.40 7.12
N ALA A 46 -2.21 -9.88 6.47
CA ALA A 46 -3.09 -9.06 5.66
C ALA A 46 -4.53 -9.54 5.80
N TRP A 47 -5.46 -8.61 5.67
CA TRP A 47 -6.89 -8.84 5.76
C TRP A 47 -7.60 -7.95 4.74
N LYS A 48 -8.56 -8.53 4.02
CA LYS A 48 -9.59 -7.75 3.31
C LYS A 48 -10.88 -7.66 4.10
N LEU A 49 -11.61 -6.58 3.86
CA LEU A 49 -13.02 -6.48 4.20
C LEU A 49 -13.87 -7.27 3.19
N PRO A 50 -15.08 -7.74 3.56
CA PRO A 50 -15.95 -8.48 2.66
C PRO A 50 -16.23 -7.73 1.35
N GLY A 51 -16.08 -8.41 0.21
CA GLY A 51 -16.33 -7.82 -1.12
C GLY A 51 -15.17 -7.05 -1.74
N HIS A 52 -14.07 -6.88 -1.02
CA HIS A 52 -12.89 -6.12 -1.46
C HIS A 52 -11.77 -7.00 -2.04
N ARG A 53 -10.88 -6.40 -2.83
CA ARG A 53 -9.80 -7.12 -3.56
C ARG A 53 -8.41 -6.57 -3.29
N GLU A 54 -8.27 -5.60 -2.40
CA GLU A 54 -7.02 -4.86 -2.21
C GLU A 54 -6.02 -5.58 -1.28
N GLU A 55 -6.36 -6.78 -0.79
CA GLU A 55 -5.53 -7.56 0.16
C GLU A 55 -4.11 -7.81 -0.34
N GLU A 56 -3.97 -8.29 -1.57
CA GLU A 56 -2.68 -8.63 -2.16
C GLU A 56 -1.83 -7.37 -2.37
N LEU A 57 -2.45 -6.28 -2.85
CA LEU A 57 -1.79 -4.99 -2.99
C LEU A 57 -1.32 -4.44 -1.64
N ALA A 58 -2.19 -4.47 -0.61
CA ALA A 58 -1.83 -4.00 0.72
C ALA A 58 -0.66 -4.80 1.30
N ALA A 59 -0.69 -6.13 1.18
CA ALA A 59 0.37 -7.02 1.64
C ALA A 59 1.70 -6.74 0.94
N GLU A 60 1.68 -6.59 -0.39
CA GLU A 60 2.88 -6.28 -1.18
C GLU A 60 3.49 -4.95 -0.78
N LEU A 61 2.67 -3.89 -0.70
CA LEU A 61 3.15 -2.56 -0.34
C LEU A 61 3.68 -2.49 1.10
N ALA A 62 3.05 -3.22 2.03
CA ALA A 62 3.53 -3.31 3.42
C ALA A 62 4.90 -4.00 3.46
N ALA A 63 5.06 -5.12 2.77
CA ALA A 63 6.35 -5.83 2.70
C ALA A 63 7.45 -4.98 2.05
N MET A 64 7.13 -4.31 0.94
CA MET A 64 8.06 -3.39 0.25
C MET A 64 8.57 -2.30 1.20
N ALA A 65 7.66 -1.61 1.88
CA ALA A 65 8.00 -0.52 2.78
C ALA A 65 8.72 -1.03 4.04
N ALA A 66 8.29 -2.15 4.62
CA ALA A 66 8.94 -2.74 5.79
C ALA A 66 10.39 -3.15 5.51
N LEU A 67 10.65 -3.78 4.35
CA LEU A 67 12.01 -4.11 3.90
C LEU A 67 12.85 -2.86 3.67
N SER A 68 12.30 -1.86 2.98
CA SER A 68 13.02 -0.63 2.64
C SER A 68 13.41 0.19 3.88
N LEU A 69 12.55 0.19 4.91
CA LEU A 69 12.74 1.04 6.08
C LEU A 69 13.33 0.30 7.29
N GLY A 70 13.36 -1.03 7.27
CA GLY A 70 13.79 -1.87 8.41
C GLY A 70 12.91 -1.66 9.65
N ARG A 71 11.60 -1.55 9.47
CA ARG A 71 10.62 -1.18 10.51
C ARG A 71 9.33 -1.99 10.38
N THR A 72 8.47 -1.90 11.40
CA THR A 72 7.08 -2.33 11.26
C THR A 72 6.32 -1.29 10.45
N VAL A 73 5.61 -1.77 9.43
CA VAL A 73 4.79 -0.95 8.56
C VAL A 73 3.38 -1.53 8.48
N ALA A 74 2.38 -0.67 8.63
CA ALA A 74 1.01 -0.99 8.28
C ALA A 74 0.61 -0.28 6.98
N VAL A 75 -0.14 -0.95 6.13
CA VAL A 75 -0.77 -0.37 4.93
C VAL A 75 -2.28 -0.53 5.07
N LEU A 76 -3.00 0.59 4.98
CA LEU A 76 -4.45 0.63 4.83
C LEU A 76 -4.73 1.00 3.38
N ALA A 77 -5.38 0.11 2.63
CA ALA A 77 -5.64 0.29 1.21
C ALA A 77 -7.14 0.31 0.91
N GLY A 78 -7.57 1.23 0.06
CA GLY A 78 -8.86 1.14 -0.60
C GLY A 78 -8.95 2.08 -1.78
N ILE A 79 -9.10 1.47 -2.95
CA ILE A 79 -9.10 2.10 -4.25
C ILE A 79 -10.41 1.72 -4.92
N HIS A 80 -11.22 2.69 -5.31
CA HIS A 80 -12.45 2.42 -6.03
C HIS A 80 -12.26 2.66 -7.52
N LEU A 81 -12.49 1.59 -8.29
CA LEU A 81 -12.60 1.63 -9.74
C LEU A 81 -14.02 1.18 -10.11
N ASP A 82 -14.71 1.94 -10.94
CA ASP A 82 -16.04 1.54 -11.42
C ASP A 82 -15.89 0.53 -12.56
N ARG A 83 -16.30 -0.73 -12.29
CA ARG A 83 -16.27 -1.85 -13.24
C ARG A 83 -14.99 -1.92 -14.08
N PRO A 84 -13.81 -1.94 -13.45
CA PRO A 84 -12.56 -1.82 -14.18
C PRO A 84 -12.34 -3.00 -15.10
N THR A 85 -11.73 -2.71 -16.25
CA THR A 85 -11.05 -3.70 -17.07
C THR A 85 -9.81 -4.22 -16.35
N ARG A 86 -9.32 -5.38 -16.79
CA ARG A 86 -8.06 -5.94 -16.27
C ARG A 86 -6.88 -4.98 -16.43
N LEU A 87 -6.82 -4.27 -17.56
CA LEU A 87 -5.76 -3.29 -17.84
C LEU A 87 -5.79 -2.15 -16.81
N GLU A 88 -6.97 -1.60 -16.51
CA GLU A 88 -7.11 -0.53 -15.52
C GLU A 88 -6.72 -0.98 -14.10
N ILE A 89 -7.00 -2.25 -13.74
CA ILE A 89 -6.52 -2.83 -12.47
C ILE A 89 -4.99 -2.88 -12.47
N GLU A 90 -4.39 -3.38 -13.54
CA GLU A 90 -2.93 -3.51 -13.67
C GLU A 90 -2.25 -2.12 -13.63
N GLU A 91 -2.84 -1.12 -14.28
CA GLU A 91 -2.37 0.28 -14.24
C GLU A 91 -2.49 0.88 -12.82
N ALA A 92 -3.60 0.65 -12.12
CA ALA A 92 -3.77 1.14 -10.75
C ALA A 92 -2.76 0.50 -9.78
N VAL A 93 -2.51 -0.81 -9.91
CA VAL A 93 -1.49 -1.52 -9.13
C VAL A 93 -0.09 -0.99 -9.44
N ALA A 94 0.23 -0.77 -10.71
CA ALA A 94 1.52 -0.20 -11.12
C ALA A 94 1.71 1.23 -10.57
N ALA A 95 0.65 2.06 -10.62
CA ALA A 95 0.65 3.40 -10.06
C ALA A 95 0.87 3.38 -8.54
N ALA A 96 0.19 2.50 -7.81
CA ALA A 96 0.36 2.35 -6.36
C ALA A 96 1.78 1.92 -5.97
N ARG A 97 2.37 0.97 -6.70
CA ARG A 97 3.78 0.57 -6.52
C ARG A 97 4.74 1.73 -6.78
N SER A 98 4.50 2.49 -7.85
CA SER A 98 5.33 3.66 -8.20
C SER A 98 5.24 4.75 -7.13
N ARG A 99 4.03 5.08 -6.69
CA ARG A 99 3.81 6.09 -5.66
C ARG A 99 4.37 5.67 -4.31
N MET A 100 4.32 4.37 -3.96
CA MET A 100 4.93 3.86 -2.74
C MET A 100 6.45 4.04 -2.77
N ARG A 101 7.12 3.71 -3.89
CA ARG A 101 8.56 3.98 -4.03
C ARG A 101 8.88 5.45 -3.85
N GLN A 102 8.13 6.35 -4.47
CA GLN A 102 8.31 7.80 -4.29
C GLN A 102 8.14 8.22 -2.82
N ALA A 103 7.11 7.71 -2.14
CA ALA A 103 6.88 7.99 -0.72
C ALA A 103 8.00 7.45 0.20
N LEU A 104 8.67 6.37 -0.20
CA LEU A 104 9.84 5.82 0.49
C LEU A 104 11.11 6.63 0.22
N ASP A 105 11.29 7.12 -1.01
CA ASP A 105 12.40 8.01 -1.36
C ASP A 105 12.29 9.33 -0.57
N GLU A 106 11.08 9.90 -0.47
CA GLU A 106 10.75 11.05 0.37
C GLU A 106 10.99 10.79 1.88
N PHE A 107 10.97 9.53 2.31
CA PHE A 107 11.23 9.14 3.71
C PHE A 107 12.73 9.20 4.08
N SER A 108 13.61 9.10 3.09
CA SER A 108 15.07 9.02 3.30
C SER A 108 15.75 10.40 3.31
N CYS A 109 14.98 11.49 3.24
CA CYS A 109 15.45 12.87 3.38
C CYS A 109 15.23 13.44 4.79
#